data_AF-A0A820BV61-F1
#
_entry.id   AF-A0A820BV61-F1
#
_cell.length_a   1.000
_cell.length_b   1.000
_cell.length_c   1.000
_cell.angle_alpha   90.00
_cell.angle_beta   90.00
_cell.angle_gamma   90.00
#
_symmetry.space_group_name_H-M   'P 1'
#
loop_
_entity.id
_entity.type
_entity.pdbx_description
1 polymer ?
#
loop_
_entity_poly.entity_id
_entity_poly.type
_entity_poly.pdbx_seq_one_letter_code
_entity_poly.pdbx_strand_id
1 'polypeptide(L)'
;RTRLEPIAIVILSVIMCAASVLVIYESVNTIVNDAQYFTQQNTTKTLTNIDMSALPVSVMVITIVSKAILFLLCYRLKTPTMSALSSDHRNDVCSNIVALFCGLIGSFAYRNKISQEAIVIDPIGAVLISLYIIITWIQQANGQVKRLSGHTADPEFLSQITVIS
;
A
#
# COMPACT_ATOMS: atom_id res chain seq x y z
N ARG A 1 -27.84 9.76 -7.35
CA ARG A 1 -26.38 9.92 -7.62
C ARG A 1 -25.49 9.66 -6.39
N THR A 2 -25.92 9.94 -5.16
CA THR A 2 -25.15 9.74 -3.90
C THR A 2 -25.04 8.31 -3.37
N ARG A 3 -25.68 7.31 -4.01
CA ARG A 3 -25.61 5.90 -3.57
C ARG A 3 -24.53 5.06 -4.25
N LEU A 4 -23.96 5.54 -5.36
CA LEU A 4 -22.91 4.82 -6.10
C LEU A 4 -21.51 5.06 -5.52
N GLU A 5 -21.28 6.22 -4.90
CA GLU A 5 -20.02 6.59 -4.26
C GLU A 5 -19.55 5.58 -3.20
N PRO A 6 -20.35 5.22 -2.18
CA PRO A 6 -19.89 4.24 -1.19
C PRO A 6 -19.68 2.85 -1.79
N ILE A 7 -20.46 2.44 -2.79
CA ILE A 7 -20.30 1.14 -3.48
C ILE A 7 -18.95 1.11 -4.23
N ALA A 8 -18.62 2.19 -4.95
CA ALA A 8 -17.36 2.29 -5.68
C ALA A 8 -16.15 2.20 -4.75
N ILE A 9 -16.21 2.85 -3.58
CA ILE A 9 -15.13 2.80 -2.58
C ILE A 9 -14.98 1.39 -1.98
N VAL A 10 -16.09 0.68 -1.75
CA VAL A 10 -16.03 -0.72 -1.27
C VAL A 10 -15.38 -1.64 -2.31
N ILE A 11 -15.76 -1.53 -3.58
CA ILE A 11 -15.16 -2.31 -4.67
C ILE A 11 -13.65 -2.02 -4.78
N LEU A 12 -13.27 -0.73 -4.74
CA LEU A 12 -11.87 -0.32 -4.74
C LEU A 12 -11.10 -0.93 -3.58
N SER A 13 -11.68 -0.93 -2.38
CA SER A 13 -11.07 -1.52 -1.19
C SER A 13 -10.81 -3.02 -1.35
N VAL A 14 -11.75 -3.76 -1.95
CA VAL A 14 -11.59 -5.20 -2.21
C VAL A 14 -10.47 -5.46 -3.20
N ILE A 15 -10.41 -4.70 -4.30
CA ILE A 15 -9.35 -4.84 -5.30
C ILE A 15 -7.97 -4.57 -4.68
N MET A 16 -7.85 -3.52 -3.86
CA MET A 16 -6.59 -3.17 -3.22
C MET A 16 -6.15 -4.19 -2.16
N CYS A 17 -7.10 -4.78 -1.43
CA CYS A 17 -6.81 -5.89 -0.52
C CYS A 17 -6.31 -7.11 -1.30
N ALA A 18 -6.99 -7.49 -2.39
CA ALA A 18 -6.58 -8.62 -3.23
C ALA A 18 -5.17 -8.40 -3.83
N ALA A 19 -4.91 -7.22 -4.38
CA ALA A 19 -3.58 -6.86 -4.90
C ALA A 19 -2.50 -6.97 -3.81
N SER A 20 -2.79 -6.49 -2.59
CA SER A 20 -1.86 -6.57 -1.47
C SER A 20 -1.56 -8.01 -1.04
N VAL A 21 -2.56 -8.90 -1.09
CA VAL A 21 -2.37 -10.34 -0.81
C VAL A 21 -1.48 -10.98 -1.87
N LEU A 22 -1.62 -10.61 -3.15
CA LEU A 22 -0.74 -11.10 -4.22
C LEU A 22 0.71 -10.67 -3.98
N VAL A 23 0.94 -9.42 -3.58
CA VAL A 23 2.30 -8.94 -3.24
C VAL A 23 2.89 -9.70 -2.06
N ILE A 24 2.09 -9.99 -1.03
CA ILE A 24 2.55 -10.83 0.10
C ILE A 24 2.94 -12.22 -0.37
N TYR A 25 2.10 -12.86 -1.19
CA TYR A 25 2.37 -14.19 -1.73
C TYR A 25 3.68 -14.22 -2.54
N GLU A 26 3.88 -13.24 -3.42
CA GLU A 26 5.09 -13.13 -4.22
C GLU A 26 6.33 -12.86 -3.35
N SER A 27 6.20 -11.99 -2.35
CA SER A 27 7.28 -11.68 -1.41
C SER A 27 7.69 -12.90 -0.56
N VAL A 28 6.71 -13.67 -0.07
CA VAL A 28 6.96 -14.91 0.68
C VAL A 28 7.64 -15.95 -0.20
N ASN A 29 7.19 -16.12 -1.44
CA ASN A 29 7.84 -17.03 -2.39
C ASN A 29 9.29 -16.61 -2.67
N THR A 30 9.55 -15.31 -2.83
CA THR A 30 10.91 -14.78 -2.97
C THR A 30 11.76 -15.12 -1.75
N ILE A 31 11.24 -14.94 -0.52
CA ILE A 31 11.98 -15.29 0.71
C ILE A 31 12.28 -16.79 0.78
N VAL A 32 11.30 -17.65 0.48
CA VAL A 32 11.47 -19.11 0.53
C VAL A 32 12.50 -19.57 -0.50
N ASN A 33 12.39 -19.08 -1.73
CA ASN A 33 13.34 -19.39 -2.80
C ASN A 33 14.74 -18.92 -2.40
N ASP A 34 14.88 -17.70 -1.88
CA ASP A 34 16.14 -17.15 -1.40
C ASP A 34 16.77 -18.00 -0.31
N ALA A 35 16.00 -18.41 0.70
CA ALA A 35 16.45 -19.29 1.78
C ALA A 35 16.93 -20.66 1.26
N GLN A 36 16.28 -21.21 0.23
CA GLN A 36 16.70 -22.45 -0.42
C GLN A 36 18.02 -22.28 -1.18
N TYR A 37 18.23 -21.17 -1.89
CA TYR A 37 19.51 -20.86 -2.55
C TYR A 37 20.67 -20.77 -1.56
N PHE A 38 20.48 -20.12 -0.40
CA PHE A 38 21.49 -20.07 0.66
C PHE A 38 21.84 -21.45 1.24
N THR A 39 20.87 -22.36 1.29
CA THR A 39 21.06 -23.70 1.88
C THR A 39 21.73 -24.67 0.90
N GLN A 40 21.52 -24.50 -0.42
CA GLN A 40 21.88 -25.51 -1.43
C GLN A 40 23.14 -25.17 -2.25
N GLN A 41 23.59 -23.91 -2.32
CA GLN A 41 24.82 -23.56 -3.04
C GLN A 41 25.59 -22.42 -2.36
N ASN A 42 26.88 -22.67 -2.08
CA ASN A 42 27.92 -21.67 -1.81
C ASN A 42 28.26 -20.83 -3.07
N THR A 43 27.26 -20.59 -3.93
CA THR A 43 27.42 -19.92 -5.22
C THR A 43 26.65 -18.63 -5.12
N THR A 44 27.41 -17.52 -5.15
CA THR A 44 26.95 -16.15 -5.32
C THR A 44 25.78 -16.13 -6.29
N LYS A 45 24.56 -15.86 -5.81
CA LYS A 45 23.44 -15.46 -6.67
C LYS A 45 24.00 -14.41 -7.62
N THR A 46 23.99 -14.69 -8.91
CA THR A 46 24.25 -13.68 -9.94
C THR A 46 23.16 -12.65 -9.74
N LEU A 47 23.50 -11.56 -9.03
CA LEU A 47 22.64 -10.41 -8.91
C LEU A 47 22.29 -10.02 -10.34
N THR A 48 21.01 -10.13 -10.69
CA THR A 48 20.45 -9.25 -11.70
C THR A 48 20.93 -7.87 -11.28
N ASN A 49 21.79 -7.25 -12.09
CA ASN A 49 22.26 -5.90 -11.83
C ASN A 49 20.99 -5.06 -11.68
N ILE A 50 20.62 -4.77 -10.43
CA ILE A 50 19.63 -3.75 -10.14
C ILE A 50 20.39 -2.48 -10.47
N ASP A 51 20.40 -2.15 -11.76
CA ASP A 51 20.93 -0.90 -12.26
C ASP A 51 19.98 0.18 -11.73
N MET A 52 20.23 0.58 -10.49
CA MET A 52 19.82 1.86 -9.92
C MET A 52 20.61 2.96 -10.61
N SER A 53 20.54 2.97 -11.94
CA SER A 53 20.97 4.07 -12.79
C SER A 53 20.20 5.33 -12.37
N ALA A 54 20.72 6.50 -12.73
CA ALA A 54 20.06 7.77 -12.42
C ALA A 54 18.62 7.82 -12.95
N LEU A 55 18.31 7.07 -14.02
CA LEU A 55 16.99 7.03 -14.65
C LEU A 55 15.90 6.42 -13.75
N PRO A 56 15.95 5.14 -13.31
CA PRO A 56 14.94 4.56 -12.40
C PRO A 56 14.72 5.38 -11.13
N VAL A 57 15.82 5.84 -10.50
CA VAL A 57 15.75 6.64 -9.28
C VAL A 57 15.05 7.98 -9.54
N SER A 58 15.38 8.69 -10.62
CA SER A 58 14.74 9.97 -10.95
C SER A 58 13.25 9.81 -11.21
N VAL A 59 12.83 8.75 -11.91
CA VAL A 59 11.42 8.48 -12.21
C VAL A 59 10.64 8.15 -10.93
N MET A 60 11.22 7.35 -10.03
CA MET A 60 10.60 7.06 -8.73
C MET A 60 10.45 8.32 -7.88
N VAL A 61 11.47 9.19 -7.84
CA VAL A 61 11.41 10.47 -7.10
C VAL A 61 10.31 11.38 -7.66
N ILE A 62 10.22 11.52 -8.98
CA ILE A 62 9.15 12.30 -9.63
C ILE A 62 7.77 11.71 -9.29
N THR A 63 7.65 10.38 -9.28
CA THR A 63 6.42 9.68 -8.92
C THR A 63 6.02 9.95 -7.47
N ILE A 64 6.97 9.87 -6.53
CA ILE A 64 6.74 10.17 -5.11
C ILE A 64 6.30 11.63 -4.93
N VAL A 65 6.99 12.58 -5.56
CA VAL A 65 6.67 14.02 -5.43
C VAL A 65 5.30 14.33 -6.01
N SER A 66 4.99 13.82 -7.21
CA SER A 66 3.69 14.06 -7.84
C SER A 66 2.53 13.48 -7.03
N LYS A 67 2.67 12.24 -6.53
CA LYS A 67 1.67 11.61 -5.65
C LYS A 67 1.54 12.33 -4.31
N ALA A 68 2.63 12.84 -3.74
CA ALA A 68 2.60 13.64 -2.51
C ALA A 68 1.85 14.97 -2.69
N ILE A 69 2.02 15.65 -3.83
CA ILE A 69 1.26 16.86 -4.16
C ILE A 69 -0.23 16.52 -4.29
N LEU A 70 -0.56 15.47 -5.04
CA LEU A 70 -1.95 15.02 -5.18
C LEU A 70 -2.56 14.61 -3.84
N PHE A 71 -1.79 13.95 -2.97
CA PHE A 71 -2.21 13.63 -1.60
C PHE A 71 -2.60 14.90 -0.83
N LEU A 72 -1.77 15.94 -0.84
CA LEU A 72 -2.05 17.21 -0.16
C LEU A 72 -3.30 17.91 -0.71
N LEU A 73 -3.50 17.90 -2.03
CA LEU A 73 -4.67 18.48 -2.67
C LEU A 73 -5.95 17.70 -2.31
N CYS A 74 -5.89 16.37 -2.34
CA CYS A 74 -7.01 15.50 -1.99
C CYS A 74 -7.36 15.60 -0.50
N TYR A 75 -6.36 15.70 0.38
CA TYR A 75 -6.55 15.82 1.82
C TYR A 75 -7.33 17.09 2.23
N ARG A 76 -7.26 18.16 1.42
CA ARG A 76 -8.00 19.40 1.67
C ARG A 76 -9.50 19.27 1.44
N LEU A 77 -9.95 18.27 0.67
CA LEU A 77 -11.35 18.08 0.31
C LEU A 77 -11.95 16.94 1.14
N LYS A 78 -13.02 17.24 1.89
CA LYS A 78 -13.61 16.30 2.87
C LYS A 78 -14.72 15.41 2.32
N THR A 79 -14.61 14.96 1.06
CA THR A 79 -15.57 14.02 0.48
C THR A 79 -15.12 12.57 0.69
N PRO A 80 -16.05 11.59 0.78
CA PRO A 80 -15.67 10.20 0.99
C PRO A 80 -14.83 9.64 -0.17
N THR A 81 -15.15 10.00 -1.41
CA THR A 81 -14.31 9.68 -2.58
C THR A 81 -12.91 10.26 -2.45
N MET A 82 -12.79 11.53 -2.04
CA MET A 82 -11.46 12.16 -1.94
C MET A 82 -10.65 11.62 -0.76
N SER A 83 -11.31 11.23 0.34
CA SER A 83 -10.66 10.53 1.45
C SER A 83 -10.07 9.18 1.01
N ALA A 84 -10.83 8.40 0.24
CA ALA A 84 -10.33 7.15 -0.34
C ALA A 84 -9.15 7.41 -1.29
N LEU A 85 -9.26 8.40 -2.17
CA LEU A 85 -8.18 8.78 -3.11
C LEU A 85 -6.93 9.30 -2.39
N SER A 86 -7.09 10.07 -1.31
CA SER A 86 -5.96 10.50 -0.48
C SER A 86 -5.29 9.33 0.23
N SER A 87 -6.07 8.33 0.66
CA SER A 87 -5.52 7.11 1.28
C SER A 87 -4.74 6.29 0.26
N ASP A 88 -5.23 6.20 -0.98
CA ASP A 88 -4.54 5.59 -2.11
C ASP A 88 -3.20 6.27 -2.41
N HIS A 89 -3.20 7.60 -2.59
CA HIS A 89 -1.96 8.34 -2.83
C HIS A 89 -0.96 8.26 -1.68
N ARG A 90 -1.43 8.23 -0.43
CA ARG A 90 -0.56 8.03 0.73
C ARG A 90 0.10 6.64 0.68
N ASN A 91 -0.68 5.61 0.39
CA ASN A 91 -0.19 4.25 0.30
C ASN A 91 0.83 4.09 -0.84
N ASP A 92 0.58 4.72 -1.99
CA ASP A 92 1.53 4.79 -3.12
C ASP A 92 2.84 5.49 -2.75
N VAL A 93 2.77 6.61 -2.03
CA VAL A 93 3.98 7.32 -1.58
C VAL A 93 4.77 6.44 -0.63
N CYS A 94 4.13 5.81 0.35
CA CYS A 94 4.78 4.93 1.31
C CYS A 94 5.45 3.72 0.63
N SER A 95 4.73 3.01 -0.26
CA SER A 95 5.26 1.85 -0.95
C SER A 95 6.45 2.20 -1.86
N ASN A 96 6.34 3.29 -2.63
CA ASN A 96 7.42 3.74 -3.52
C ASN A 96 8.65 4.21 -2.73
N ILE A 97 8.46 4.87 -1.58
CA ILE A 97 9.57 5.25 -0.70
C ILE A 97 10.29 4.01 -0.17
N VAL A 98 9.54 3.00 0.31
CA VAL A 98 10.14 1.76 0.82
C VAL A 98 10.89 1.02 -0.29
N ALA A 99 10.30 0.90 -1.48
CA ALA A 99 10.96 0.28 -2.63
C ALA A 99 12.24 1.03 -3.04
N LEU A 100 12.21 2.37 -3.00
CA LEU A 100 13.39 3.19 -3.29
C LEU A 100 14.49 2.96 -2.25
N PHE A 101 14.16 2.94 -0.96
CA PHE A 101 15.13 2.67 0.10
C PHE A 101 15.72 1.26 -0.02
N CYS A 102 14.90 0.24 -0.24
CA CYS A 102 15.36 -1.13 -0.43
C CYS A 102 16.28 -1.24 -1.66
N GLY A 103 15.91 -0.60 -2.77
CA GLY A 103 16.72 -0.54 -3.98
C GLY A 103 18.07 0.15 -3.80
N LEU A 104 18.11 1.28 -3.08
CA LEU A 104 19.35 1.99 -2.77
C LEU A 104 20.26 1.19 -1.83
N ILE A 105 19.69 0.57 -0.80
CA ILE A 105 20.43 -0.30 0.13
C ILE A 105 21.00 -1.50 -0.63
N GLY A 106 20.20 -2.15 -1.49
CA GLY A 106 20.64 -3.27 -2.32
C GLY A 106 21.78 -2.88 -3.27
N SER A 107 21.67 -1.73 -3.93
CA SER A 107 22.73 -1.22 -4.83
C SER A 107 24.02 -0.90 -4.07
N PHE A 108 23.92 -0.27 -2.89
CA PHE A 108 25.07 0.03 -2.04
C PHE A 108 25.72 -1.24 -1.47
N ALA A 109 24.92 -2.21 -1.02
CA ALA A 109 25.38 -3.49 -0.50
C ALA A 109 26.12 -4.29 -1.58
N TYR A 110 25.56 -4.33 -2.81
CA TYR A 110 26.20 -4.94 -3.97
C TYR A 110 27.55 -4.28 -4.30
N ARG A 111 27.60 -2.94 -4.35
CA ARG A 111 28.81 -2.18 -4.69
C ARG A 111 29.93 -2.37 -3.67
N ASN A 112 29.60 -2.50 -2.38
CA ASN A 112 30.56 -2.69 -1.30
C ASN A 112 30.85 -4.16 -0.96
N LYS A 113 30.26 -5.14 -1.70
CA LYS A 113 30.30 -6.58 -1.38
C LYS A 113 29.89 -6.89 0.08
N ILE A 114 29.03 -6.07 0.66
CA ILE A 114 28.53 -6.25 2.02
C ILE A 114 27.31 -7.16 1.95
N SER A 115 27.44 -8.33 2.55
CA SER A 115 26.42 -9.30 2.99
C SER A 115 25.16 -9.48 2.10
N GLN A 116 24.96 -10.71 1.60
CA GLN A 116 23.74 -11.12 0.90
C GLN A 116 22.44 -10.95 1.73
N GLU A 117 22.54 -10.68 3.04
CA GLU A 117 21.39 -10.43 3.92
C GLU A 117 20.60 -9.15 3.57
N ALA A 118 21.24 -8.17 2.91
CA ALA A 118 20.56 -6.97 2.43
C ALA A 118 19.49 -7.26 1.36
N ILE A 119 19.55 -8.42 0.70
CA ILE A 119 18.62 -8.85 -0.36
C ILE A 119 17.25 -9.20 0.24
N VAL A 120 17.19 -9.65 1.50
CA VAL A 120 15.94 -10.07 2.17
C VAL A 120 15.15 -8.87 2.69
N ILE A 121 15.76 -7.68 2.75
CA ILE A 121 15.11 -6.46 3.24
C ILE A 121 13.93 -6.05 2.35
N ASP A 122 14.07 -6.21 1.03
CA ASP A 122 13.04 -5.84 0.05
C ASP A 122 11.73 -6.63 0.22
N PRO A 123 11.73 -7.99 0.21
CA PRO A 123 10.48 -8.75 0.38
C PRO A 123 9.89 -8.60 1.79
N ILE A 124 10.71 -8.37 2.83
CA ILE A 124 10.18 -8.07 4.18
C ILE A 124 9.46 -6.71 4.17
N GLY A 125 10.08 -5.69 3.57
CA GLY A 125 9.49 -4.36 3.42
C GLY A 125 8.17 -4.41 2.63
N ALA A 126 8.13 -5.19 1.55
CA ALA A 126 6.92 -5.41 0.76
C ALA A 126 5.79 -6.05 1.59
N VAL A 127 6.07 -7.10 2.37
CA VAL A 127 5.06 -7.75 3.24
C VAL A 127 4.50 -6.75 4.27
N LEU A 128 5.37 -6.00 4.96
CA LEU A 128 4.94 -5.03 5.98
C LEU A 128 4.06 -3.94 5.39
N ILE A 129 4.44 -3.39 4.23
CA ILE A 129 3.64 -2.37 3.55
C ILE A 129 2.32 -2.94 3.04
N SER A 130 2.30 -4.14 2.48
CA SER A 130 1.06 -4.79 2.04
C SER A 130 0.09 -5.02 3.19
N LEU A 131 0.56 -5.43 4.37
CA LEU A 131 -0.27 -5.55 5.57
C LEU A 131 -0.86 -4.19 5.99
N TYR A 132 -0.05 -3.14 5.97
CA TYR A 132 -0.51 -1.78 6.26
C TYR A 132 -1.58 -1.30 5.27
N ILE A 133 -1.42 -1.59 3.98
CA ILE A 133 -2.39 -1.26 2.94
C ILE A 133 -3.71 -2.01 3.17
N ILE A 134 -3.67 -3.31 3.47
CA ILE A 134 -4.86 -4.12 3.79
C ILE A 134 -5.62 -3.53 4.97
N ILE A 135 -4.94 -3.24 6.09
CA ILE A 135 -5.59 -2.67 7.27
C ILE A 135 -6.26 -1.34 6.93
N THR A 136 -5.58 -0.46 6.19
CA THR A 136 -6.10 0.84 5.77
C THR A 136 -7.37 0.69 4.91
N TRP A 137 -7.36 -0.22 3.94
CA TRP A 137 -8.51 -0.43 3.04
C TRP A 137 -9.68 -1.14 3.73
N ILE A 138 -9.43 -2.06 4.66
CA ILE A 138 -10.48 -2.66 5.49
C ILE A 138 -11.18 -1.59 6.32
N GLN A 139 -10.43 -0.66 6.93
CA GLN A 139 -11.02 0.44 7.70
C GLN A 139 -11.89 1.35 6.81
N GLN A 140 -11.42 1.69 5.62
CA GLN A 140 -12.18 2.48 4.65
C GLN A 140 -13.46 1.76 4.18
N ALA A 141 -13.35 0.48 3.83
CA ALA A 141 -14.49 -0.35 3.43
C ALA A 141 -15.53 -0.43 4.55
N ASN A 142 -15.12 -0.72 5.79
CA ASN A 142 -16.02 -0.77 6.94
C ASN A 142 -16.75 0.55 7.18
N GLY A 143 -16.07 1.68 6.99
CA GLY A 143 -16.67 3.01 7.07
C GLY A 143 -17.79 3.21 6.04
N GLN A 144 -17.58 2.77 4.80
CA GLN A 144 -18.58 2.90 3.74
C GLN A 144 -19.70 1.85 3.84
N VAL A 145 -19.39 0.62 4.25
CA VAL A 145 -20.37 -0.45 4.49
C VAL A 145 -21.34 -0.03 5.59
N LYS A 146 -20.87 0.55 6.70
CA LYS A 146 -21.76 1.08 7.77
C LYS A 146 -22.72 2.16 7.27
N ARG A 147 -22.29 2.98 6.31
CA ARG A 147 -23.13 4.01 5.68
C ARG A 147 -24.13 3.42 4.69
N LEU A 148 -23.80 2.30 4.06
CA LEU A 148 -24.67 1.55 3.14
C LEU A 148 -25.70 0.69 3.85
N SER A 149 -25.29 -0.01 4.92
CA SER A 149 -26.14 -0.89 5.71
C SER A 149 -27.18 -0.13 6.52
N GLY A 150 -27.13 1.21 6.51
CA GLY A 150 -28.08 2.07 7.21
C GLY A 150 -28.09 1.72 8.69
N HIS A 151 -26.97 1.93 9.40
CA HIS A 151 -27.10 2.08 10.85
C HIS A 151 -28.17 3.16 11.04
N THR A 152 -29.32 2.72 11.53
CA THR A 152 -30.49 3.51 11.86
C THR A 152 -30.01 4.81 12.48
N ALA A 153 -30.61 5.93 12.06
CA ALA A 153 -30.37 7.22 12.69
C ALA A 153 -30.29 7.04 14.21
N ASP A 154 -29.31 7.71 14.82
CA ASP A 154 -29.13 7.78 16.27
C ASP A 154 -30.50 7.74 16.96
N PRO A 155 -30.79 6.83 17.91
CA PRO A 155 -32.09 6.75 18.56
C PRO A 155 -32.57 8.09 19.12
N GLU A 156 -31.66 9.03 19.37
CA GLU A 156 -31.96 10.42 19.71
C GLU A 156 -32.72 11.16 18.59
N PHE A 157 -32.34 11.01 17.31
CA PHE A 157 -33.04 11.61 16.17
C PHE A 157 -34.40 10.95 15.91
N LEU A 158 -34.53 9.64 16.13
CA LEU A 158 -35.83 8.95 16.04
C LEU A 158 -36.76 9.36 17.19
N SER A 159 -36.23 9.55 18.40
CA SER A 159 -37.01 10.01 19.56
C SER A 159 -37.58 11.42 19.35
N GLN A 160 -36.83 12.32 18.70
CA GLN A 160 -37.30 13.69 18.43
C GLN A 160 -38.44 13.73 17.41
N ILE A 161 -38.52 12.76 16.49
CA ILE A 161 -39.59 12.72 15.48
C ILE A 161 -40.83 12.00 16.02
N THR A 162 -40.66 10.98 16.88
CA THR A 162 -41.78 10.29 17.54
C THR A 162 -42.50 11.16 18.57
N VAL A 163 -41.85 12.16 19.15
CA VAL A 163 -42.49 13.09 20.12
C VAL A 163 -43.42 14.11 19.44
N ILE A 164 -43.40 14.24 18.11
CA ILE A 164 -44.20 15.22 17.36
C ILE A 164 -45.40 14.57 16.62
N SER A 165 -45.63 13.26 16.83
CA SER A 165 -46.85 12.55 16.38
C SER A 165 -47.69 12.11 17.57
#